data_AF-A0A9Q3DYE1-F1
#
_entry.id   AF-A0A9Q3DYE1-F1
#
_cell.length_a   1.000
_cell.length_b   1.000
_cell.length_c   1.000
_cell.angle_alpha   90.00
_cell.angle_beta   90.00
_cell.angle_gamma   90.00
#
_symmetry.space_group_name_H-M   'P 1'
#
loop_
_entity.id
_entity.type
_entity.pdbx_description
1 polymer ?
#
loop_
_entity_poly.entity_id
_entity_poly.type
_entity_poly.pdbx_seq_one_letter_code
_entity_poly.pdbx_strand_id
1 'polypeptide(L)' 'MLRKNSPAFAIGEEPLGKIRGYDIELYLDVERPYPTILKGPPYPASLETRKEIEKNTIELLDMDVIRKIGH' A
#
# COMPACT_ATOMS: atom_id res chain seq x y z
N MET A 1 31.20 -6.53 -4.51
CA MET A 1 30.42 -6.16 -3.31
C MET A 1 28.91 -6.17 -3.57
N LEU A 2 28.39 -5.40 -4.54
CA LEU A 2 26.96 -5.34 -4.88
C LEU A 2 26.29 -6.72 -5.12
N ARG A 3 26.86 -7.58 -5.98
CA ARG A 3 26.27 -8.91 -6.27
C ARG A 3 26.21 -9.84 -5.05
N LYS A 4 27.13 -9.71 -4.09
CA LYS A 4 27.22 -10.60 -2.92
C LYS A 4 26.20 -10.23 -1.83
N ASN A 5 25.86 -8.95 -1.75
CA ASN A 5 24.89 -8.40 -0.81
C ASN A 5 23.63 -7.91 -1.52
N SER A 6 23.34 -8.44 -2.73
CA SER A 6 22.19 -8.03 -3.55
C SER A 6 20.86 -7.94 -2.79
N PRO A 7 20.50 -8.89 -1.88
CA PRO A 7 19.24 -8.78 -1.12
C PRO A 7 19.23 -7.67 -0.07
N ALA A 8 20.37 -7.06 0.26
CA ALA A 8 20.45 -5.93 1.19
C ALA A 8 20.20 -4.57 0.50
N PHE A 9 20.05 -4.56 -0.83
CA PHE A 9 19.80 -3.36 -1.60
C PHE A 9 18.48 -3.51 -2.36
N ALA A 10 17.70 -2.42 -2.41
CA ALA A 10 16.46 -2.33 -3.20
C ALA A 10 16.76 -2.19 -4.72
N ILE A 11 17.75 -2.93 -5.23
CA ILE A 11 18.22 -2.95 -6.61
C ILE A 11 17.85 -4.27 -7.31
N GLY A 12 17.49 -5.30 -6.52
CA GLY A 12 17.11 -6.61 -7.06
C GLY A 12 15.66 -6.66 -7.56
N GLU A 13 15.40 -7.56 -8.49
CA GLU A 13 14.06 -7.98 -8.95
C GLU A 13 13.23 -8.69 -7.84
N GLU A 14 13.70 -8.68 -6.60
CA GLU A 14 13.02 -9.33 -5.49
C GLU A 14 11.87 -8.43 -4.99
N PRO A 15 10.64 -8.97 -4.87
CA PRO A 15 9.50 -8.20 -4.42
C PRO A 15 9.68 -7.77 -2.96
N LEU A 16 9.33 -6.52 -2.66
CA LEU A 16 9.40 -5.91 -1.32
C LEU A 16 8.63 -6.71 -0.26
N GLY A 17 7.66 -7.54 -0.66
CA GLY A 17 6.81 -8.36 0.21
C GLY A 17 7.41 -9.65 0.77
N LYS A 18 8.68 -9.98 0.49
CA LYS A 18 9.30 -11.24 0.97
C LYS A 18 9.63 -11.24 2.48
N ILE A 19 9.51 -10.09 3.15
CA ILE A 19 9.79 -9.94 4.58
C ILE A 19 8.49 -10.22 5.36
N ARG A 20 8.46 -11.33 6.12
CA ARG A 20 7.39 -11.59 7.08
C ARG A 20 7.56 -10.66 8.27
N GLY A 21 6.78 -9.58 8.31
CA GLY A 21 6.69 -8.68 9.46
C GLY A 21 5.92 -9.30 10.62
N TYR A 22 5.81 -8.54 11.70
CA TYR A 22 4.89 -8.84 12.80
C TYR A 22 3.54 -8.18 12.50
N ASP A 23 2.45 -8.88 12.81
CA ASP A 23 1.11 -8.29 12.75
C ASP A 23 0.96 -7.22 13.82
N ILE A 24 0.40 -6.06 13.43
CA ILE A 24 0.16 -4.93 14.33
C ILE A 24 -1.35 -4.80 14.53
N GLU A 25 -1.78 -4.81 15.78
CA GLU A 25 -3.15 -4.47 16.15
C GLU A 25 -3.24 -2.96 16.44
N LEU A 26 -4.09 -2.27 15.68
CA LEU A 26 -4.36 -0.85 15.85
C LEU A 26 -5.74 -0.66 16.48
N TYR A 27 -5.78 0.12 17.56
CA TYR A 27 -7.00 0.45 18.28
C TYR A 27 -7.31 1.94 18.15
N LEU A 28 -8.58 2.28 17.93
CA LEU A 28 -9.02 3.67 17.97
C LEU A 28 -9.19 4.12 19.42
N ASP A 29 -8.78 5.34 19.71
CA ASP A 29 -9.00 6.02 20.99
C ASP A 29 -10.40 6.63 21.13
N VAL A 30 -11.20 6.56 20.05
CA VAL A 30 -12.55 7.12 19.95
C VAL A 30 -13.58 6.04 19.64
N GLU A 31 -14.78 6.21 20.22
CA GLU A 31 -15.94 5.37 19.94
C GLU A 31 -16.83 5.97 18.84
N ARG A 32 -17.74 5.15 18.29
CA ARG A 32 -18.71 5.60 17.29
C ARG A 32 -19.66 6.66 17.88
N PRO A 33 -20.16 7.62 17.07
CA PRO A 33 -20.05 7.71 15.61
C PRO A 33 -18.72 8.33 15.14
N TYR A 34 -18.10 7.70 14.14
CA TYR A 34 -16.88 8.25 13.53
C TYR A 34 -17.15 9.54 12.75
N PRO A 35 -16.15 10.43 12.62
CA PRO A 35 -16.26 11.65 11.83
C PRO A 35 -16.78 11.39 10.41
N THR A 36 -17.78 12.16 9.98
CA THR A 36 -18.39 12.02 8.65
C THR A 36 -17.40 12.25 7.51
N ILE A 37 -16.34 13.01 7.75
CA ILE A 37 -15.25 13.25 6.79
C ILE A 37 -14.57 11.96 6.32
N LEU A 38 -14.56 10.90 7.13
CA LEU A 38 -14.00 9.60 6.75
C LEU A 38 -14.86 8.85 5.72
N LYS A 39 -16.10 9.30 5.48
CA LYS A 39 -17.03 8.70 4.51
C LYS A 39 -17.12 9.48 3.20
N GLY A 40 -16.33 10.54 3.05
CA GLY A 40 -16.32 11.35 1.83
C GLY A 40 -15.79 10.56 0.63
N PRO A 41 -16.25 10.87 -0.60
CA PRO A 41 -15.62 10.35 -1.80
C PRO A 41 -14.15 10.83 -1.87
N PRO A 42 -13.27 10.07 -2.54
CA PRO A 42 -11.91 10.54 -2.78
C PRO A 42 -11.91 11.84 -3.57
N TYR A 43 -10.93 12.70 -3.30
CA TYR A 43 -10.78 13.97 -4.01
C TYR A 43 -10.62 13.73 -5.52
N PRO A 44 -11.22 14.55 -6.40
CA PRO A 44 -11.10 14.38 -7.84
C PRO A 44 -9.63 14.52 -8.28
N ALA A 45 -9.15 13.53 -9.02
CA ALA A 45 -7.82 13.54 -9.64
C ALA A 45 -7.93 13.76 -11.15
N SER A 46 -6.89 14.35 -11.74
CA SER A 46 -6.78 14.51 -13.20
C SER A 46 -6.70 13.13 -13.89
N LEU A 47 -7.02 13.07 -15.19
CA LEU A 47 -6.94 11.82 -15.96
C LEU A 47 -5.52 11.24 -15.99
N GLU A 48 -4.52 12.10 -16.12
CA GLU A 48 -3.11 11.70 -16.10
C GLU A 48 -2.72 11.14 -14.73
N THR A 49 -3.08 11.86 -13.67
CA THR A 49 -2.84 11.42 -12.29
C THR A 49 -3.50 10.08 -11.99
N ARG A 50 -4.73 9.85 -12.48
CA ARG A 50 -5.44 8.58 -12.28
C ARG A 50 -4.72 7.40 -12.92
N LYS A 51 -4.18 7.56 -14.13
CA LYS A 51 -3.44 6.51 -14.85
C LYS A 51 -2.18 6.09 -14.10
N GLU A 52 -1.41 7.07 -13.61
CA GLU A 52 -0.20 6.77 -12.84
C GLU A 52 -0.51 6.13 -11.48
N ILE A 53 -1.58 6.59 -10.81
CA ILE A 53 -2.05 5.95 -9.58
C ILE A 53 -2.48 4.51 -9.84
N GLU A 54 -3.22 4.26 -10.93
CA GLU A 54 -3.69 2.92 -11.29
C GLU A 54 -2.52 1.97 -11.53
N LYS A 55 -1.51 2.41 -12.29
CA LYS A 55 -0.27 1.64 -12.52
C LYS A 55 0.41 1.25 -11.21
N ASN A 56 0.62 2.21 -10.30
CA ASN A 56 1.26 1.95 -9.02
C ASN A 56 0.38 1.06 -8.12
N THR A 57 -0.94 1.22 -8.19
CA THR A 57 -1.89 0.40 -7.43
C THR A 57 -1.81 -1.07 -7.85
N ILE A 58 -1.72 -1.34 -9.15
CA ILE A 58 -1.55 -2.70 -9.69
C ILE A 58 -0.25 -3.32 -9.17
N GLU A 59 0.86 -2.59 -9.22
CA GLU A 59 2.15 -3.09 -8.73
C GLU A 59 2.11 -3.46 -7.23
N LEU A 60 1.45 -2.62 -6.42
CA LEU A 60 1.28 -2.87 -4.99
C LEU A 60 0.34 -4.04 -4.67
N LEU A 61 -0.67 -4.27 -5.52
CA LEU A 61 -1.56 -5.45 -5.43
C LEU A 61 -0.78 -6.73 -5.76
N ASP A 62 0.02 -6.73 -6.83
CA ASP A 62 0.83 -7.88 -7.24
C ASP A 62 1.91 -8.24 -6.20
N MET A 63 2.40 -7.23 -5.47
CA MET A 63 3.33 -7.41 -4.34
C MET A 63 2.65 -7.82 -3.02
N ASP A 64 1.31 -7.95 -2.99
CA ASP A 64 0.51 -8.27 -1.81
C ASP A 64 0.72 -7.31 -0.61
N VAL A 65 1.09 -6.04 -0.89
CA VAL A 65 1.23 -5.02 0.16
C VAL A 65 -0.10 -4.29 0.41
N ILE A 66 -0.96 -4.19 -0.60
CA ILE A 66 -2.34 -3.74 -0.46
C ILE A 66 -3.30 -4.82 -0.94
N ARG A 67 -4.52 -4.81 -0.41
CA ARG A 67 -5.59 -5.73 -0.81
C ARG A 67 -6.93 -5.01 -0.82
N LYS A 68 -7.87 -5.52 -1.62
CA LYS A 68 -9.25 -5.05 -1.62
C LYS A 68 -9.93 -5.44 -0.30
N ILE A 69 -10.53 -4.46 0.38
CA ILE A 69 -11.35 -4.64 1.58
C ILE A 69 -12.77 -4.15 1.25
N GLY A 70 -13.78 -5.00 1.46
CA GLY A 70 -15.17 -4.70 1.08
C GLY A 70 -15.53 -5.14 -0.34
N HIS A 71 -16.75 -4.78 -0.77
CA HIS A 71 -17.29 -5.15 -2.10
C HIS A 71 -16.64 -4.40 -3.27
#